data_AF-A0A5S4YPK2-F1
#
_entry.id   AF-A0A5S4YPK2-F1
#
_cell.length_a   1.000
_cell.length_b   1.000
_cell.length_c   1.000
_cell.angle_alpha   90.00
_cell.angle_beta   90.00
_cell.angle_gamma   90.00
#
_symmetry.space_group_name_H-M   'P 1'
#
loop_
_entity.id
_entity.type
_entity.pdbx_description
1 polymer ?
#
loop_
_entity_poly.entity_id
_entity_poly.type
_entity_poly.pdbx_seq_one_letter_code
_entity_poly.pdbx_strand_id
1 'polypeptide(L)'
;MDDISVPPPEVSASATEHLTYDKVASALDGLTPLDLARLDAVERRYLGGTDFAEGDLLQEAMCSALFEEKRCPRITRFIAFLVQSMRNIAGHRRDRLQQQVPIEDVTTGERKSKFELKASGPSPEDAAIRAEQDRGASEVCAALNVHYGADEEMSMVLLGWENDMRGETLRDFLGVDQARLDYVIKKIRRIARREYPKGWRR
;
A
#
# COMPACT_ATOMS: atom_id res chain seq x y z
N MET A 1 20.01 5.50 48.20
CA MET A 1 20.33 4.10 47.87
C MET A 1 19.02 3.35 47.75
N ASP A 2 18.48 3.00 46.59
CA ASP A 2 18.69 3.41 45.20
C ASP A 2 17.33 3.19 44.54
N ASP A 3 16.85 4.22 43.83
CA ASP A 3 15.60 4.21 43.09
C ASP A 3 15.89 3.47 41.77
N ILE A 4 15.44 2.21 41.66
CA ILE A 4 15.64 1.39 40.46
C ILE A 4 14.61 1.85 39.42
N SER A 5 14.95 2.94 38.73
CA SER A 5 14.31 3.36 37.49
C SER A 5 14.63 2.32 36.41
N VAL A 6 13.70 1.41 36.16
CA VAL A 6 13.71 0.56 34.96
C VAL A 6 13.39 1.47 33.78
N PRO A 7 14.32 1.71 32.83
CA PRO A 7 14.00 2.50 31.67
C PRO A 7 12.93 1.77 30.83
N PRO A 8 11.98 2.51 30.23
CA PRO A 8 10.99 1.92 29.34
C PRO A 8 11.70 1.25 28.15
N PRO A 9 11.14 0.18 27.57
CA PRO A 9 11.72 -0.42 26.38
C PRO A 9 11.70 0.63 25.27
N GLU A 10 12.88 1.16 24.94
CA GLU A 10 13.11 1.90 23.72
C GLU A 10 12.70 0.97 22.58
N VAL A 11 11.53 1.25 22.00
CA VAL A 11 11.17 0.75 20.68
C VAL A 11 12.19 1.39 19.74
N SER A 12 13.33 0.72 19.56
CA SER A 12 14.32 1.11 18.57
C SER A 12 13.59 1.14 17.23
N ALA A 13 13.38 2.33 16.69
CA ALA A 13 12.99 2.52 15.30
C ALA A 13 14.11 1.89 14.46
N SER A 14 13.96 0.61 14.11
CA SER A 14 14.91 -0.08 13.26
C SER A 14 14.93 0.69 11.94
N ALA A 15 16.06 1.31 11.63
CA ALA A 15 16.29 1.93 10.33
C ALA A 15 15.90 0.90 9.28
N THR A 16 14.79 1.13 8.62
CA THR A 16 14.22 0.15 7.71
C THR A 16 15.14 0.11 6.51
N GLU A 17 15.95 -0.95 6.40
CA GLU A 17 16.78 -1.13 5.21
C GLU A 17 15.85 -1.27 4.01
N HIS A 18 16.14 -0.56 2.92
CA HIS A 18 15.34 -0.60 1.70
C HIS A 18 16.01 -1.49 0.64
N LEU A 19 15.22 -1.99 -0.31
CA LEU A 19 15.74 -2.67 -1.48
C LEU A 19 16.54 -1.69 -2.34
N THR A 20 17.66 -2.15 -2.88
CA THR A 20 18.43 -1.41 -3.89
C THR A 20 17.78 -1.57 -5.26
N TYR A 21 18.12 -0.68 -6.20
CA TYR A 21 17.63 -0.74 -7.58
C TYR A 21 17.71 -2.15 -8.19
N ASP A 22 18.88 -2.80 -8.16
CA ASP A 22 19.06 -4.15 -8.72
C ASP A 22 18.13 -5.19 -8.09
N LYS A 23 17.84 -5.04 -6.79
CA LYS A 23 16.94 -5.93 -6.07
C LYS A 23 15.47 -5.66 -6.42
N VAL A 24 15.10 -4.40 -6.68
CA VAL A 24 13.77 -4.05 -7.20
C VAL A 24 13.60 -4.60 -8.62
N ALA A 25 14.57 -4.40 -9.51
CA ALA A 25 14.55 -4.95 -10.86
C ALA A 25 14.43 -6.48 -10.85
N SER A 26 15.26 -7.16 -10.04
CA SER A 26 15.18 -8.62 -9.88
C SER A 26 13.83 -9.08 -9.31
N ALA A 27 13.21 -8.29 -8.43
CA ALA A 27 11.91 -8.62 -7.85
C ALA A 27 10.76 -8.44 -8.86
N LEU A 28 10.86 -7.45 -9.77
CA LEU A 28 9.93 -7.27 -10.87
C LEU A 28 10.04 -8.42 -11.88
N ASP A 29 11.27 -8.79 -12.26
CA ASP A 29 11.52 -9.92 -13.17
C ASP A 29 11.06 -11.26 -12.56
N GLY A 30 11.05 -11.35 -11.23
CA GLY A 30 10.60 -12.53 -10.47
C GLY A 30 9.09 -12.65 -10.28
N LEU A 31 8.28 -11.70 -10.74
CA LEU A 31 6.82 -11.77 -10.59
C LEU A 31 6.25 -12.94 -11.40
N THR A 32 5.53 -13.83 -10.72
CA THR A 32 4.90 -14.98 -11.38
C THR A 32 3.63 -14.55 -12.14
N PRO A 33 3.12 -15.36 -13.08
CA PRO A 33 1.83 -15.10 -13.72
C PRO A 33 0.67 -14.97 -12.72
N LEU A 34 0.76 -15.70 -11.60
CA LEU A 34 -0.22 -15.60 -10.52
C LEU A 34 -0.10 -14.25 -9.82
N ASP A 35 1.10 -13.74 -9.59
CA ASP A 35 1.33 -12.42 -8.99
C ASP A 35 0.84 -11.28 -9.88
N LEU A 36 1.05 -11.38 -11.19
CA LEU A 36 0.48 -10.43 -12.15
C LEU A 36 -1.05 -10.47 -12.12
N ALA A 37 -1.66 -11.65 -12.17
CA ALA A 37 -3.13 -11.79 -12.07
C ALA A 37 -3.69 -11.23 -10.75
N ARG A 38 -2.96 -11.39 -9.65
CA ARG A 38 -3.28 -10.80 -8.34
C ARG A 38 -3.21 -9.27 -8.38
N LEU A 39 -2.17 -8.71 -8.99
CA LEU A 39 -1.98 -7.27 -9.14
C LEU A 39 -3.07 -6.67 -10.04
N ASP A 40 -3.43 -7.32 -11.13
CA ASP A 40 -4.54 -6.89 -12.01
C ASP A 40 -5.89 -6.88 -11.27
N ALA A 41 -6.13 -7.88 -10.41
CA ALA A 41 -7.36 -7.93 -9.61
C ALA A 41 -7.42 -6.78 -8.59
N VAL A 42 -6.26 -6.42 -8.01
CA VAL A 42 -6.13 -5.25 -7.12
C VAL A 42 -6.29 -3.95 -7.89
N GLU A 43 -5.70 -3.84 -9.09
CA GLU A 43 -5.79 -2.66 -9.94
C GLU A 43 -7.24 -2.31 -10.23
N ARG A 44 -8.01 -3.27 -10.75
CA ARG A 44 -9.43 -3.09 -11.06
C ARG A 44 -10.25 -2.55 -9.88
N ARG A 45 -9.86 -2.88 -8.66
CA ARG A 45 -10.50 -2.35 -7.44
C ARG A 45 -10.15 -0.89 -7.18
N TYR A 46 -8.91 -0.48 -7.45
CA TYR A 46 -8.42 0.87 -7.17
C TYR A 46 -8.62 1.87 -8.31
N LEU A 47 -8.89 1.41 -9.54
CA LEU A 47 -9.22 2.29 -10.67
C LEU A 47 -10.45 3.17 -10.40
N GLY A 48 -11.40 2.70 -9.57
CA GLY A 48 -12.62 3.42 -9.25
C GLY A 48 -12.39 4.82 -8.69
N GLY A 49 -12.90 5.83 -9.40
CA GLY A 49 -12.77 7.25 -9.06
C GLY A 49 -11.48 7.91 -9.54
N THR A 50 -10.63 7.17 -10.26
CA THR A 50 -9.45 7.72 -10.95
C THR A 50 -9.73 7.85 -12.45
N ASP A 51 -8.82 8.49 -13.17
CA ASP A 51 -8.80 8.60 -14.63
C ASP A 51 -7.68 7.75 -15.26
N PHE A 52 -7.14 6.78 -14.53
CA PHE A 52 -6.20 5.80 -15.05
C PHE A 52 -6.90 4.80 -15.96
N ALA A 53 -6.23 4.37 -17.03
CA ALA A 53 -6.64 3.20 -17.81
C ALA A 53 -6.20 1.90 -17.11
N GLU A 54 -6.70 0.77 -17.61
CA GLU A 54 -6.24 -0.55 -17.16
C GLU A 54 -4.75 -0.72 -17.48
N GLY A 55 -3.97 -1.20 -16.50
CA GLY A 55 -2.51 -1.31 -16.55
C GLY A 55 -1.75 -0.05 -16.11
N ASP A 56 -2.34 1.15 -16.21
CA ASP A 56 -1.63 2.40 -15.91
C ASP A 56 -1.26 2.50 -14.43
N LEU A 57 -2.16 2.09 -13.54
CA LEU A 57 -1.96 2.22 -12.10
C LEU A 57 -0.90 1.23 -11.61
N LEU A 58 -0.89 0.01 -12.16
CA LEU A 58 0.15 -0.97 -11.89
C LEU A 58 1.50 -0.50 -12.43
N GLN A 59 1.55 0.00 -13.67
CA GLN A 59 2.77 0.51 -14.29
C GLN A 59 3.34 1.69 -13.48
N GLU A 60 2.49 2.62 -13.03
CA GLU A 60 2.92 3.74 -12.19
C GLU A 60 3.53 3.24 -10.88
N ALA A 61 2.92 2.22 -10.23
CA ALA A 61 3.47 1.63 -9.02
C ALA A 61 4.84 0.96 -9.25
N MET A 62 5.03 0.29 -10.38
CA MET A 62 6.32 -0.30 -10.76
C MET A 62 7.38 0.78 -11.05
N CYS A 63 7.01 1.84 -11.77
CA CYS A 63 7.87 2.98 -12.04
C CYS A 63 8.30 3.69 -10.73
N SER A 64 7.37 3.98 -9.83
CA SER A 64 7.68 4.57 -8.53
C SER A 64 8.64 3.70 -7.69
N ALA A 65 8.54 2.37 -7.82
CA ALA A 65 9.45 1.43 -7.17
C ALA A 65 10.88 1.50 -7.78
N LEU A 66 10.98 1.58 -9.11
CA LEU A 66 12.25 1.59 -9.85
C LEU A 66 13.00 2.92 -9.73
N PHE A 67 12.29 4.04 -9.77
CA PHE A 67 12.89 5.38 -9.74
C PHE A 67 13.07 5.93 -8.31
N GLU A 68 13.00 5.07 -7.30
CA GLU A 68 13.17 5.37 -5.88
C GLU A 68 12.22 6.45 -5.31
N GLU A 69 11.18 6.85 -6.04
CA GLU A 69 10.13 7.74 -5.50
C GLU A 69 9.44 7.09 -4.30
N LYS A 70 9.34 5.75 -4.31
CA LYS A 70 8.93 4.94 -3.17
C LYS A 70 9.98 3.85 -2.91
N ARG A 71 10.54 3.84 -1.71
CA ARG A 71 11.53 2.84 -1.31
C ARG A 71 10.83 1.64 -0.67
N CYS A 72 11.01 0.46 -1.25
CA CYS A 72 10.48 -0.77 -0.67
C CYS A 72 11.33 -1.20 0.54
N PRO A 73 10.75 -1.32 1.75
CA PRO A 73 11.42 -1.96 2.87
C PRO A 73 11.88 -3.38 2.51
N ARG A 74 13.10 -3.77 2.88
CA ARG A 74 13.62 -5.15 2.69
C ARG A 74 12.77 -6.18 3.41
N ILE A 75 12.19 -5.77 4.52
CA ILE A 75 11.32 -6.62 5.32
C ILE A 75 10.00 -6.89 4.61
N THR A 76 9.52 -5.99 3.74
CA THR A 76 8.20 -6.11 3.12
C THR A 76 8.26 -6.98 1.86
N ARG A 77 7.25 -7.85 1.69
CA ARG A 77 7.08 -8.59 0.43
C ARG A 77 6.78 -7.63 -0.71
N PHE A 78 7.46 -7.82 -1.84
CA PHE A 78 7.40 -6.89 -2.95
C PHE A 78 5.98 -6.71 -3.54
N ILE A 79 5.20 -7.80 -3.67
CA ILE A 79 3.80 -7.69 -4.12
C ILE A 79 2.95 -6.85 -3.17
N ALA A 80 3.12 -6.99 -1.84
CA ALA A 80 2.39 -6.20 -0.87
C ALA A 80 2.77 -4.71 -0.95
N PHE A 81 4.06 -4.43 -1.19
CA PHE A 81 4.54 -3.08 -1.44
C PHE A 81 3.91 -2.46 -2.71
N LEU A 82 3.79 -3.21 -3.80
CA LEU A 82 3.14 -2.74 -5.03
C LEU A 82 1.65 -2.45 -4.80
N VAL A 83 0.91 -3.36 -4.14
CA VAL A 83 -0.51 -3.15 -3.82
C VAL A 83 -0.73 -1.88 -2.98
N GLN A 84 0.11 -1.67 -1.97
CA GLN A 84 0.03 -0.46 -1.15
C GLN A 84 0.40 0.80 -1.94
N SER A 85 1.38 0.69 -2.84
CA SER A 85 1.76 1.78 -3.73
C SER A 85 0.61 2.19 -4.64
N MET A 86 -0.08 1.21 -5.25
CA MET A 86 -1.27 1.43 -6.08
C MET A 86 -2.40 2.10 -5.29
N ARG A 87 -2.67 1.65 -4.06
CA ARG A 87 -3.67 2.28 -3.18
C ARG A 87 -3.37 3.75 -2.93
N ASN A 88 -2.11 4.08 -2.59
CA ASN A 88 -1.70 5.46 -2.34
C ASN A 88 -1.82 6.32 -3.60
N ILE A 89 -1.34 5.81 -4.75
CA ILE A 89 -1.42 6.51 -6.04
C ILE A 89 -2.88 6.79 -6.41
N ALA A 90 -3.75 5.79 -6.33
CA ALA A 90 -5.18 5.94 -6.62
C ALA A 90 -5.88 6.89 -5.64
N GLY A 91 -5.55 6.82 -4.34
CA GLY A 91 -6.02 7.75 -3.32
C GLY A 91 -5.68 9.19 -3.65
N HIS A 92 -4.40 9.48 -3.88
CA HIS A 92 -3.95 10.82 -4.26
C HIS A 92 -4.56 11.30 -5.57
N ARG A 93 -4.75 10.40 -6.54
CA ARG A 93 -5.38 10.78 -7.80
C ARG A 93 -6.81 11.21 -7.59
N ARG A 94 -7.59 10.48 -6.77
CA ARG A 94 -8.95 10.87 -6.39
C ARG A 94 -8.99 12.23 -5.71
N ASP A 95 -8.14 12.45 -4.72
CA ASP A 95 -8.09 13.72 -3.99
C ASP A 95 -7.76 14.88 -4.95
N ARG A 96 -6.80 14.67 -5.85
CA ARG A 96 -6.41 15.67 -6.85
C ARG A 96 -7.53 15.96 -7.85
N LEU A 97 -8.28 14.95 -8.28
CA LEU A 97 -9.43 15.13 -9.19
C LEU A 97 -10.58 15.87 -8.49
N GLN A 98 -10.82 15.62 -7.20
CA GLN A 98 -11.82 16.36 -6.42
C GLN A 98 -11.47 17.83 -6.21
N GLN A 99 -10.17 18.15 -6.12
CA GLN A 99 -9.68 19.53 -5.98
C GLN A 99 -9.64 20.29 -7.31
N GLN A 100 -9.71 19.60 -8.45
CA GLN A 100 -9.80 20.25 -9.75
C GLN A 100 -11.23 20.75 -9.96
N VAL A 101 -11.41 22.08 -9.92
CA VAL A 101 -12.67 22.71 -10.31
C VAL A 101 -12.87 22.44 -11.81
N PRO A 102 -14.03 21.89 -12.23
CA PRO A 102 -14.33 21.76 -13.65
C PRO A 102 -14.25 23.14 -14.29
N ILE A 103 -13.42 23.26 -15.33
CA ILE A 103 -13.48 24.44 -16.20
C ILE A 103 -14.79 24.29 -16.97
N GLU A 104 -15.84 24.96 -16.50
CA GLU A 104 -17.03 25.17 -17.32
C GLU A 104 -16.57 25.85 -18.61
N ASP A 105 -16.82 25.20 -19.74
CA ASP A 105 -16.50 25.71 -21.06
C ASP A 105 -17.39 26.93 -21.30
N VAL A 106 -16.88 28.13 -20.98
CA VAL A 106 -17.58 29.40 -21.18
C VAL A 106 -17.62 29.67 -22.68
N THR A 107 -18.58 29.08 -23.36
CA THR A 107 -19.02 29.59 -24.64
C THR A 107 -19.72 30.92 -24.40
N THR A 108 -19.03 32.00 -24.80
CA THR A 108 -19.55 33.36 -25.05
C THR A 108 -19.45 34.37 -23.89
N GLY A 109 -18.60 35.38 -24.09
CA GLY A 109 -18.77 36.71 -23.48
C GLY A 109 -17.74 37.11 -22.44
N GLU A 110 -16.67 37.78 -22.91
CA GLU A 110 -15.82 38.74 -22.18
C GLU A 110 -15.78 38.65 -20.64
N ARG A 111 -14.76 38.00 -20.09
CA ARG A 111 -14.24 38.33 -18.75
C ARG A 111 -12.72 38.24 -18.73
N LYS A 112 -12.08 39.38 -18.48
CA LYS A 112 -10.67 39.46 -18.06
C LYS A 112 -10.55 38.75 -16.71
N SER A 113 -10.26 37.45 -16.69
CA SER A 113 -9.82 36.80 -15.46
C SER A 113 -8.31 37.02 -15.31
N LYS A 114 -7.91 37.63 -14.19
CA LYS A 114 -6.53 37.57 -13.71
C LYS A 114 -6.27 36.11 -13.37
N PHE A 115 -5.57 35.38 -14.23
CA PHE A 115 -5.01 34.08 -13.87
C PHE A 115 -3.89 34.32 -12.86
N GLU A 116 -4.18 34.11 -11.57
CA GLU A 116 -3.13 33.80 -10.61
C GLU A 116 -2.62 32.40 -10.94
N LEU A 117 -1.42 32.34 -11.53
CA LEU A 117 -0.65 31.12 -11.67
C LEU A 117 -0.28 30.64 -10.26
N LYS A 118 -1.18 29.89 -9.62
CA LYS A 118 -0.87 29.15 -8.41
C LYS A 118 0.19 28.13 -8.78
N ALA A 119 1.34 28.17 -8.09
CA ALA A 119 2.42 27.23 -8.34
C ALA A 119 1.86 25.80 -8.31
N SER A 120 1.99 25.08 -9.43
CA SER A 120 1.50 23.70 -9.60
C SER A 120 2.46 22.69 -8.95
N GLY A 121 2.90 22.97 -7.73
CA GLY A 121 3.70 22.07 -6.90
C GLY A 121 2.91 21.68 -5.65
N PRO A 122 3.05 20.45 -5.12
CA PRO A 122 2.46 20.09 -3.85
C PRO A 122 2.88 21.10 -2.78
N SER A 123 1.94 21.51 -1.92
CA SER A 123 2.26 22.34 -0.76
C SER A 123 3.31 21.62 0.11
N PRO A 124 4.18 22.34 0.83
CA PRO A 124 5.01 21.72 1.87
C PRO A 124 4.18 20.91 2.88
N GLU A 125 2.92 21.30 3.11
CA GLU A 125 1.96 20.52 3.92
C GLU A 125 1.57 19.20 3.23
N ASP A 126 1.27 19.23 1.92
CA ASP A 126 0.96 18.01 1.15
C ASP A 126 2.17 17.06 1.09
N ALA A 127 3.38 17.60 0.99
CA ALA A 127 4.62 16.82 1.01
C ALA A 127 4.83 16.15 2.38
N ALA A 128 4.48 16.82 3.47
CA ALA A 128 4.54 16.25 4.82
C ALA A 128 3.47 15.16 5.01
N ILE A 129 2.25 15.37 4.53
CA ILE A 129 1.18 14.36 4.54
C ILE A 129 1.58 13.12 3.74
N ARG A 130 2.20 13.30 2.56
CA ARG A 130 2.73 12.18 1.75
C ARG A 130 3.80 11.39 2.50
N ALA A 131 4.78 12.09 3.07
CA ALA A 131 5.84 11.44 3.85
C ALA A 131 5.29 10.66 5.06
N GLU A 132 4.26 11.19 5.72
CA GLU A 132 3.58 10.53 6.84
C GLU A 132 2.75 9.32 6.39
N GLN A 133 2.04 9.41 5.27
CA GLN A 133 1.29 8.30 4.70
C GLN A 133 2.20 7.18 4.18
N ASP A 134 3.34 7.52 3.58
CA ASP A 134 4.36 6.55 3.17
C ASP A 134 5.02 5.88 4.38
N ARG A 135 5.23 6.61 5.48
CA ARG A 135 5.63 6.02 6.77
C ARG A 135 4.56 5.09 7.34
N GLY A 136 3.31 5.54 7.43
CA GLY A 136 2.20 4.73 7.95
C GLY A 136 1.97 3.45 7.13
N ALA A 137 2.12 3.53 5.81
CA ALA A 137 2.12 2.36 4.92
C ALA A 137 3.28 1.41 5.23
N SER A 138 4.49 1.94 5.42
CA SER A 138 5.66 1.16 5.85
C SER A 138 5.47 0.52 7.22
N GLU A 139 4.81 1.19 8.16
CA GLU A 139 4.53 0.68 9.52
C GLU A 139 3.49 -0.44 9.52
N VAL A 140 2.41 -0.31 8.75
CA VAL A 140 1.41 -1.38 8.58
C VAL A 140 2.05 -2.59 7.91
N CYS A 141 2.86 -2.38 6.86
CA CYS A 141 3.62 -3.45 6.23
C CYS A 141 4.63 -4.09 7.19
N ALA A 142 5.34 -3.30 8.00
CA ALA A 142 6.27 -3.80 8.99
C ALA A 142 5.57 -4.62 10.09
N ALA A 143 4.43 -4.16 10.59
CA ALA A 143 3.62 -4.85 11.58
C ALA A 143 3.06 -6.18 11.05
N LEU A 144 2.59 -6.20 9.79
CA LEU A 144 2.21 -7.42 9.10
C LEU A 144 3.41 -8.35 8.90
N ASN A 145 4.58 -7.79 8.61
CA ASN A 145 5.78 -8.58 8.33
C ASN A 145 6.35 -9.28 9.57
N VAL A 146 6.34 -8.63 10.74
CA VAL A 146 6.88 -9.21 11.99
C VAL A 146 6.21 -10.55 12.34
N HIS A 147 4.92 -10.71 12.06
CA HIS A 147 4.18 -11.92 12.44
C HIS A 147 3.75 -12.80 11.26
N TYR A 148 3.57 -12.23 10.07
CA TYR A 148 3.03 -12.92 8.89
C TYR A 148 4.00 -12.92 7.70
N GLY A 149 5.12 -12.19 7.78
CA GLY A 149 6.11 -12.02 6.72
C GLY A 149 6.85 -13.28 6.29
N ALA A 150 6.91 -14.31 7.15
CA ALA A 150 7.53 -15.58 6.81
C ALA A 150 6.62 -16.51 5.99
N ASP A 151 5.29 -16.27 5.98
CA ASP A 151 4.30 -17.15 5.34
C ASP A 151 3.54 -16.39 4.26
N GLU A 152 3.75 -16.76 3.00
CA GLU A 152 3.24 -16.02 1.85
C GLU A 152 1.71 -16.01 1.81
N GLU A 153 1.10 -17.17 2.01
CA GLU A 153 -0.34 -17.32 1.98
C GLU A 153 -1.00 -16.46 3.07
N MET A 154 -0.38 -16.32 4.24
CA MET A 154 -0.92 -15.44 5.29
C MET A 154 -0.91 -13.98 4.89
N SER A 155 0.21 -13.48 4.36
CA SER A 155 0.27 -12.09 3.86
C SER A 155 -0.76 -11.86 2.77
N MET A 156 -0.95 -12.84 1.87
CA MET A 156 -1.94 -12.75 0.80
C MET A 156 -3.38 -12.79 1.32
N VAL A 157 -3.69 -13.59 2.34
CA VAL A 157 -5.03 -13.54 2.99
C VAL A 157 -5.28 -12.16 3.59
N LEU A 158 -4.30 -11.61 4.32
CA LEU A 158 -4.45 -10.30 4.97
C LEU A 158 -4.62 -9.18 3.94
N LEU A 159 -3.82 -9.22 2.87
CA LEU A 159 -3.93 -8.30 1.74
C LEU A 159 -5.30 -8.41 1.06
N GLY A 160 -5.75 -9.63 0.76
CA GLY A 160 -7.09 -9.85 0.22
C GLY A 160 -8.19 -9.34 1.15
N TRP A 161 -8.02 -9.50 2.47
CA TRP A 161 -9.00 -9.01 3.43
C TRP A 161 -9.12 -7.50 3.49
N GLU A 162 -7.99 -6.80 3.45
CA GLU A 162 -7.90 -5.34 3.36
C GLU A 162 -8.54 -4.81 2.06
N ASN A 163 -8.46 -5.59 0.97
CA ASN A 163 -9.10 -5.31 -0.30
C ASN A 163 -10.54 -5.88 -0.37
N ASP A 164 -11.23 -6.06 0.76
CA ASP A 164 -12.57 -6.68 0.92
C ASP A 164 -12.84 -7.95 0.09
N MET A 165 -11.80 -8.71 -0.26
CA MET A 165 -11.97 -9.99 -0.93
C MET A 165 -12.46 -11.03 0.08
N ARG A 166 -13.48 -11.80 -0.29
CA ARG A 166 -14.11 -12.83 0.56
C ARG A 166 -14.47 -14.05 -0.28
N GLY A 167 -14.61 -15.21 0.38
CA GLY A 167 -15.11 -16.43 -0.24
C GLY A 167 -14.29 -16.86 -1.48
N GLU A 168 -14.99 -17.08 -2.59
CA GLU A 168 -14.40 -17.51 -3.87
C GLU A 168 -13.36 -16.52 -4.39
N THR A 169 -13.66 -15.21 -4.39
CA THR A 169 -12.70 -14.18 -4.83
C THR A 169 -11.39 -14.22 -4.05
N LEU A 170 -11.47 -14.51 -2.74
CA LEU A 170 -10.27 -14.65 -1.92
C LEU A 170 -9.49 -15.94 -2.28
N ARG A 171 -10.19 -17.04 -2.59
CA ARG A 171 -9.52 -18.28 -3.04
C ARG A 171 -8.80 -18.08 -4.37
N ASP A 172 -9.45 -17.44 -5.32
CA ASP A 172 -8.88 -17.18 -6.65
C ASP A 172 -7.67 -16.26 -6.54
N PHE A 173 -7.77 -15.21 -5.71
CA PHE A 173 -6.65 -14.32 -5.40
C PHE A 173 -5.46 -15.08 -4.81
N LEU A 174 -5.70 -16.03 -3.91
CA LEU A 174 -4.63 -16.84 -3.34
C LEU A 174 -4.14 -17.95 -4.27
N GLY A 175 -4.95 -18.41 -5.22
CA GLY A 175 -4.69 -19.60 -6.04
C GLY A 175 -4.81 -20.89 -5.25
N VAL A 176 -5.69 -20.96 -4.25
CA VAL A 176 -5.82 -22.09 -3.31
C VAL A 176 -7.23 -22.63 -3.22
N ASP A 177 -7.38 -23.90 -2.83
CA ASP A 177 -8.68 -24.50 -2.54
C ASP A 177 -9.28 -24.01 -1.19
N GLN A 178 -10.54 -24.39 -0.93
CA GLN A 178 -11.22 -24.03 0.32
C GLN A 178 -10.53 -24.57 1.57
N ALA A 179 -10.01 -25.80 1.53
CA ALA A 179 -9.41 -26.45 2.68
C ALA A 179 -8.11 -25.75 3.09
N ARG A 180 -7.32 -25.33 2.09
CA ARG A 180 -6.09 -24.57 2.27
C ARG A 180 -6.39 -23.17 2.79
N LEU A 181 -7.38 -22.47 2.22
CA LEU A 181 -7.81 -21.17 2.74
C LEU A 181 -8.23 -21.26 4.21
N ASP A 182 -9.05 -22.25 4.56
CA ASP A 182 -9.50 -22.46 5.95
C ASP A 182 -8.34 -22.75 6.91
N TYR A 183 -7.33 -23.50 6.43
CA TYR A 183 -6.11 -23.77 7.18
C TYR A 183 -5.32 -22.47 7.46
N VAL A 184 -5.10 -21.65 6.45
CA VAL A 184 -4.37 -20.38 6.57
C VAL A 184 -5.11 -19.43 7.52
N ILE A 185 -6.44 -19.30 7.37
CA ILE A 185 -7.28 -18.49 8.26
C ILE A 185 -7.18 -18.97 9.71
N LYS A 186 -7.25 -20.29 9.95
CA LYS A 186 -7.06 -20.86 11.30
C LYS A 186 -5.68 -20.52 11.86
N LYS A 187 -4.63 -20.57 11.03
CA LYS A 187 -3.25 -20.27 11.42
C LYS A 187 -3.11 -18.78 11.79
N ILE A 188 -3.67 -17.87 11.01
CA ILE A 188 -3.73 -16.42 11.32
C ILE A 188 -4.48 -16.20 12.65
N ARG A 189 -5.66 -16.79 12.82
CA ARG A 189 -6.44 -16.65 14.09
C ARG A 189 -5.68 -17.17 15.30
N ARG A 190 -4.87 -18.23 15.17
CA ARG A 190 -4.03 -18.77 16.24
C ARG A 190 -2.93 -17.79 16.65
N ILE A 191 -2.27 -17.18 15.67
CA ILE A 191 -1.25 -16.13 15.91
C ILE A 191 -1.92 -14.93 16.58
N ALA A 192 -3.03 -14.44 16.01
CA ALA A 192 -3.77 -13.30 16.56
C ALA A 192 -4.18 -13.51 18.03
N ARG A 193 -4.65 -14.70 18.41
CA ARG A 193 -4.98 -15.01 19.82
C ARG A 193 -3.76 -15.05 20.74
N ARG A 194 -2.60 -15.48 20.23
CA ARG A 194 -1.35 -15.57 21.01
C ARG A 194 -0.75 -14.19 21.24
N GLU A 195 -0.64 -13.39 20.18
CA GLU A 195 0.00 -12.06 20.22
C GLU A 195 -0.95 -10.99 20.76
N TYR A 196 -2.25 -11.12 20.52
CA TYR A 196 -3.27 -10.15 20.97
C TYR A 196 -4.35 -10.81 21.84
N PRO A 197 -3.98 -11.35 23.03
CA PRO A 197 -4.91 -12.07 23.90
C PRO A 197 -6.04 -11.19 24.46
N LYS A 198 -5.85 -9.87 24.49
CA LYS A 198 -6.87 -8.88 24.91
C LYS A 198 -7.58 -8.22 23.72
N GLY A 199 -7.40 -8.75 22.51
CA GLY A 199 -7.84 -8.14 21.25
C GLY A 199 -6.87 -7.05 20.76
N TRP A 200 -6.95 -6.74 19.46
CA TRP A 200 -6.22 -5.63 18.87
C TRP A 200 -6.78 -4.31 19.42
N ARG A 201 -5.99 -3.57 20.20
CA ARG A 201 -6.31 -2.19 20.58
C ARG A 201 -5.58 -1.28 19.61
N ARG A 202 -6.36 -0.52 18.84
CA ARG A 202 -5.88 0.53 17.96
C ARG A 202 -5.58 1.79 18.76
#